data_AF-A0A0F9R0W5-F1
#
_entry.id   AF-A0A0F9R0W5-F1
#
_cell.length_a   1.000
_cell.length_b   1.000
_cell.length_c   1.000
_cell.angle_alpha   90.00
_cell.angle_beta   90.00
_cell.angle_gamma   90.00
#
_symmetry.space_group_name_H-M   'P 1'
#
loop_
_entity.id
_entity.type
_entity.pdbx_description
1 polymer ?
#
loop_
_entity_poly.entity_id
_entity_poly.type
_entity_poly.pdbx_seq_one_letter_code
_entity_poly.pdbx_strand_id
1 'polypeptide(L)'
;MKVYLSHAMRGKPNFALNTPKHNENCEVAMRIAEQLRKLFPKLYIYVPAESEPFIGAAYKKGYLNIEQILELDCIIVDQCDVVIVYVPNGDELQGGRLVEYNHAIRTNKPVCIFHKVEEAVDYIEAQYRRELI
;
A
#
# COMPACT_ATOMS: atom_id res chain seq x y z
N MET A 1 -8.57 4.44 13.46
CA MET A 1 -7.62 3.69 12.64
C MET A 1 -7.45 4.25 11.21
N LYS A 2 -6.20 4.58 10.87
CA LYS A 2 -5.67 4.90 9.53
C LYS A 2 -4.77 3.76 9.06
N VAL A 3 -5.03 3.22 7.88
CA VAL A 3 -4.28 2.11 7.31
C VAL A 3 -3.58 2.54 6.03
N TYR A 4 -2.31 2.17 5.90
CA TYR A 4 -1.58 2.24 4.63
C TYR A 4 -1.73 0.91 3.88
N LEU A 5 -2.31 0.92 2.68
CA LEU A 5 -2.41 -0.25 1.81
C LEU A 5 -1.23 -0.27 0.82
N SER A 6 -0.19 -1.02 1.17
CA SER A 6 0.96 -1.28 0.30
C SER A 6 0.63 -2.34 -0.75
N HIS A 7 1.06 -2.12 -1.99
CA HIS A 7 0.86 -3.05 -3.10
C HIS A 7 1.98 -2.94 -4.14
N ALA A 8 2.11 -3.94 -5.02
CA ALA A 8 2.98 -3.80 -6.18
C ALA A 8 2.46 -2.70 -7.11
N MET A 9 3.31 -1.77 -7.54
CA MET A 9 2.95 -0.83 -8.62
C MET A 9 3.56 -1.27 -9.95
N ARG A 10 4.89 -1.26 -10.08
CA ARG A 10 5.58 -1.52 -11.36
C ARG A 10 5.92 -3.00 -11.60
N GLY A 11 5.85 -3.86 -10.59
CA GLY A 11 6.39 -5.23 -10.68
C GLY A 11 7.91 -5.25 -10.55
N LYS A 12 8.59 -6.16 -11.27
CA LYS A 12 10.08 -6.29 -11.24
C LYS A 12 10.78 -5.02 -11.75
N PRO A 13 12.06 -4.75 -11.37
CA PRO A 13 12.74 -3.45 -11.53
C PRO A 13 12.85 -2.84 -12.95
N ASN A 14 12.44 -3.53 -14.02
CA ASN A 14 12.62 -3.08 -15.40
C ASN A 14 11.33 -2.68 -16.13
N PHE A 15 10.18 -2.64 -15.44
CA PHE A 15 8.93 -2.25 -16.09
C PHE A 15 8.78 -0.73 -16.16
N ALA A 16 8.52 -0.24 -17.37
CA ALA A 16 8.20 1.17 -17.63
C ALA A 16 6.93 1.61 -16.89
N LEU A 17 6.83 2.92 -16.63
CA LEU A 17 5.58 3.55 -16.22
C LEU A 17 4.51 3.34 -17.30
N ASN A 18 3.25 3.15 -16.89
CA ASN A 18 2.09 2.92 -17.76
C ASN A 18 2.07 1.59 -18.53
N THR A 19 2.71 0.53 -18.00
CA THR A 19 2.51 -0.82 -18.57
C THR A 19 1.11 -1.34 -18.23
N PRO A 20 0.54 -2.27 -19.02
CA PRO A 20 -0.72 -2.94 -18.66
C PRO A 20 -0.67 -3.55 -17.26
N LYS A 21 0.49 -4.10 -16.86
CA LYS A 21 0.69 -4.67 -15.53
C LYS A 21 0.63 -3.63 -14.41
N HIS A 22 1.18 -2.44 -14.66
CA HIS A 22 1.10 -1.34 -13.71
C HIS A 22 -0.35 -0.92 -13.45
N ASN A 23 -1.13 -0.72 -14.52
CA ASN A 23 -2.54 -0.37 -14.41
C ASN A 23 -3.34 -1.46 -13.69
N GLU A 24 -3.12 -2.73 -14.07
CA GLU A 24 -3.76 -3.89 -13.43
C GLU A 24 -3.49 -3.89 -11.91
N ASN A 25 -2.24 -3.70 -11.49
CA ASN A 25 -1.91 -3.71 -10.08
C ASN A 25 -2.57 -2.55 -9.31
N CYS A 26 -2.59 -1.34 -9.88
CA CYS A 26 -3.28 -0.19 -9.29
C CYS A 26 -4.79 -0.43 -9.18
N GLU A 27 -5.42 -0.97 -10.23
CA GLU A 27 -6.84 -1.33 -10.23
C GLU A 27 -7.19 -2.40 -9.19
N VAL A 28 -6.31 -3.39 -9.00
CA VAL A 28 -6.49 -4.41 -7.95
C VAL A 28 -6.43 -3.76 -6.57
N ALA A 29 -5.43 -2.91 -6.30
CA ALA A 29 -5.30 -2.23 -5.01
C ALA A 29 -6.51 -1.34 -4.70
N MET A 30 -6.99 -0.58 -5.69
CA MET A 30 -8.20 0.25 -5.55
C MET A 30 -9.45 -0.60 -5.26
N ARG A 31 -9.61 -1.75 -5.95
CA ARG A 31 -10.73 -2.68 -5.68
C ARG A 31 -10.70 -3.27 -4.28
N ILE A 32 -9.51 -3.65 -3.79
CA ILE A 32 -9.33 -4.13 -2.42
C ILE A 32 -9.71 -3.03 -1.43
N ALA A 33 -9.20 -1.81 -1.63
CA ALA A 33 -9.52 -0.67 -0.76
C ALA A 33 -11.03 -0.35 -0.75
N GLU A 34 -11.70 -0.41 -1.90
CA GLU A 34 -13.15 -0.19 -1.98
C GLU A 34 -13.93 -1.24 -1.16
N GLN A 35 -13.54 -2.53 -1.26
CA GLN A 35 -14.15 -3.60 -0.46
C GLN A 35 -13.95 -3.36 1.04
N LEU A 36 -12.73 -3.04 1.46
CA LEU A 36 -12.42 -2.75 2.86
C LEU A 36 -13.17 -1.53 3.38
N ARG A 37 -13.29 -0.46 2.58
CA ARG A 37 -14.07 0.74 2.94
C ARG A 37 -15.57 0.44 3.09
N LYS A 38 -16.13 -0.49 2.31
CA LYS A 38 -17.53 -0.95 2.45
C LYS A 38 -17.74 -1.74 3.75
N LEU A 39 -16.80 -2.61 4.09
CA LEU A 39 -16.87 -3.43 5.31
C LEU A 39 -16.58 -2.60 6.58
N PHE A 40 -15.71 -1.59 6.47
CA PHE A 40 -15.30 -0.73 7.58
C PHE A 40 -15.49 0.76 7.25
N PRO A 41 -16.72 1.30 7.31
CA PRO A 41 -17.00 2.68 6.88
C PRO A 41 -16.24 3.78 7.63
N LYS A 42 -15.73 3.48 8.83
CA LYS A 42 -14.93 4.41 9.65
C LYS A 42 -13.42 4.28 9.42
N LEU A 43 -13.00 3.33 8.60
CA LEU A 43 -11.60 3.08 8.31
C LEU A 43 -11.10 4.09 7.29
N TYR A 44 -10.04 4.82 7.64
CA TYR A 44 -9.29 5.58 6.65
C TYR A 44 -8.24 4.68 6.01
N ILE A 45 -8.26 4.53 4.69
CA ILE A 45 -7.27 3.75 3.94
C ILE A 45 -6.57 4.67 2.95
N TYR A 46 -5.26 4.84 3.12
CA TYR A 46 -4.39 5.44 2.12
C TYR A 46 -3.94 4.37 1.12
N VAL A 47 -4.08 4.66 -0.17
CA VAL A 47 -3.71 3.75 -1.26
C VAL A 47 -2.81 4.50 -2.26
N PRO A 48 -1.53 4.13 -2.42
CA PRO A 48 -0.62 4.80 -3.35
C PRO A 48 -1.17 4.90 -4.79
N ALA A 49 -1.88 3.87 -5.26
CA ALA A 49 -2.55 3.86 -6.57
C ALA A 49 -3.47 5.07 -6.82
N GLU A 50 -4.12 5.62 -5.78
CA GLU A 50 -5.00 6.79 -5.93
C GLU A 50 -4.23 8.07 -6.24
N SER A 51 -2.96 8.12 -5.85
CA SER A 51 -2.05 9.26 -6.09
C SER A 51 -1.17 9.06 -7.33
N GLU A 52 -1.25 7.89 -8.00
CA GLU A 52 -0.37 7.56 -9.14
C GLU A 52 -0.36 8.67 -10.18
N PRO A 53 -1.51 9.14 -10.73
CA PRO A 53 -1.48 10.04 -11.88
C PRO A 53 -0.67 11.31 -11.63
N PHE A 54 -0.70 11.81 -10.40
CA PHE A 54 0.11 12.96 -9.96
C PHE A 54 1.59 12.58 -9.82
N ILE A 55 1.91 11.52 -9.08
CA ILE A 55 3.29 11.07 -8.84
C ILE A 55 3.97 10.67 -10.15
N GLY A 56 3.28 9.92 -11.01
CA GLY A 56 3.74 9.51 -12.33
C GLY A 56 4.01 10.70 -13.26
N ALA A 57 3.17 11.73 -13.22
CA ALA A 57 3.42 12.98 -13.96
C ALA A 57 4.63 13.75 -13.42
N ALA A 58 4.75 13.89 -12.10
CA ALA A 58 5.88 14.56 -11.44
C ALA A 58 7.21 13.87 -11.75
N TYR A 59 7.24 12.53 -11.69
CA TYR A 59 8.41 11.74 -12.06
C TYR A 59 8.81 11.93 -13.53
N LYS A 60 7.85 11.83 -14.46
CA LYS A 60 8.11 12.03 -15.91
C LYS A 60 8.65 13.42 -16.24
N LYS A 61 8.29 14.43 -15.46
CA LYS A 61 8.80 15.80 -15.60
C LYS A 61 10.13 16.05 -14.87
N GLY A 62 10.65 15.07 -14.15
CA GLY A 62 11.90 15.19 -13.39
C GLY A 62 11.76 16.01 -12.10
N TYR A 63 10.54 16.25 -11.62
CA TYR A 63 10.30 16.94 -10.35
C TYR A 63 10.51 16.04 -9.13
N LEU A 64 10.35 14.73 -9.33
CA LEU A 64 10.61 13.70 -8.32
C LEU A 64 11.44 12.58 -8.94
N ASN A 65 12.38 12.05 -8.17
CA ASN A 65 13.05 10.79 -8.48
C ASN A 65 12.44 9.62 -7.68
N ILE A 66 12.88 8.38 -7.94
CA ILE A 66 12.34 7.19 -7.26
C ILE A 66 12.61 7.23 -5.75
N GLU A 67 13.78 7.67 -5.33
CA GLU A 67 14.16 7.72 -3.90
C GLU A 67 13.24 8.67 -3.13
N GLN A 68 12.96 9.85 -3.68
CA GLN A 68 12.04 10.84 -3.12
C GLN A 68 10.60 10.31 -3.06
N ILE A 69 10.16 9.54 -4.05
CA ILE A 69 8.83 8.93 -4.03
C ILE A 69 8.73 7.91 -2.88
N LEU A 70 9.74 7.04 -2.74
CA LEU A 70 9.76 6.05 -1.66
C LEU A 70 9.90 6.70 -0.28
N GLU A 71 10.61 7.83 -0.18
CA GLU A 71 10.68 8.62 1.04
C GLU A 71 9.32 9.23 1.40
N LEU A 72 8.60 9.78 0.43
CA LEU A 72 7.23 10.27 0.63
C LEU A 72 6.29 9.16 1.10
N ASP A 73 6.35 7.98 0.48
CA ASP A 73 5.57 6.81 0.89
C ASP A 73 5.85 6.45 2.37
N CYS A 74 7.13 6.46 2.78
CA CYS A 74 7.53 6.25 4.18
C CYS A 74 6.98 7.33 5.13
N ILE A 75 7.02 8.61 4.74
CA ILE A 75 6.46 9.71 5.52
C ILE A 75 4.94 9.53 5.73
N ILE A 76 4.25 8.95 4.76
CA ILE A 76 2.81 8.65 4.86
C ILE A 76 2.57 7.42 5.76
N VAL A 77 3.41 6.39 5.66
CA VAL A 77 3.40 5.24 6.58
C VAL A 77 3.49 5.69 8.04
N ASP A 78 4.37 6.65 8.35
CA ASP A 78 4.52 7.19 9.72
C ASP A 78 3.25 7.84 10.26
N GLN A 79 2.39 8.38 9.38
CA GLN A 79 1.11 9.01 9.72
C GLN A 79 -0.05 8.00 9.85
N CYS A 80 0.18 6.73 9.49
CA CYS A 80 -0.80 5.66 9.61
C CYS A 80 -0.63 4.90 10.93
N ASP A 81 -1.72 4.29 11.39
CA ASP A 81 -1.70 3.45 12.59
C ASP A 81 -1.19 2.05 12.29
N VAL A 82 -1.41 1.57 11.06
CA VAL A 82 -1.15 0.21 10.61
C VAL A 82 -0.73 0.21 9.14
N VAL A 83 0.12 -0.75 8.76
CA VAL A 83 0.42 -1.07 7.36
C VAL A 83 -0.14 -2.44 7.00
N ILE A 84 -0.89 -2.54 5.91
CA ILE A 84 -1.27 -3.82 5.31
C ILE A 84 -0.59 -3.93 3.93
N VAL A 85 -0.01 -5.09 3.64
CA VAL A 85 0.83 -5.30 2.46
C VAL A 85 0.24 -6.43 1.62
N TYR A 86 -0.23 -6.09 0.43
CA TYR A 86 -0.80 -7.07 -0.49
C TYR A 86 0.30 -7.79 -1.28
N VAL A 87 0.36 -9.11 -1.11
CA VAL A 87 1.27 -10.01 -1.82
C VAL A 87 0.44 -11.21 -2.31
N PRO A 88 -0.10 -11.19 -3.55
CA PRO A 88 -0.90 -12.29 -4.05
C PRO A 88 -0.09 -13.60 -4.14
N ASN A 89 -0.78 -14.74 -4.13
CA ASN A 89 -0.15 -16.05 -4.29
C ASN A 89 0.74 -16.10 -5.54
N GLY A 90 1.99 -16.52 -5.38
CA GLY A 90 2.98 -16.58 -6.44
C GLY A 90 3.72 -15.26 -6.72
N ASP A 91 3.47 -14.22 -5.92
CA ASP A 91 4.23 -12.98 -5.92
C ASP A 91 5.15 -12.89 -4.68
N GLU A 92 6.12 -11.99 -4.72
CA GLU A 92 7.13 -11.81 -3.67
C GLU A 92 7.10 -10.38 -3.13
N LEU A 93 7.38 -10.22 -1.84
CA LEU A 93 7.56 -8.91 -1.22
C LEU A 93 8.85 -8.25 -1.73
N GLN A 94 8.71 -7.33 -2.69
CA GLN A 94 9.83 -6.70 -3.39
C GLN A 94 9.51 -5.26 -3.82
N GLY A 95 10.53 -4.48 -4.17
CA GLY A 95 10.38 -3.10 -4.66
C GLY A 95 9.86 -2.15 -3.58
N GLY A 96 9.00 -1.21 -3.95
CA GLY A 96 8.47 -0.19 -3.03
C GLY A 96 7.80 -0.77 -1.78
N ARG A 97 6.96 -1.81 -1.93
CA ARG A 97 6.35 -2.50 -0.79
C ARG A 97 7.32 -3.13 0.20
N LEU A 98 8.50 -3.59 -0.26
CA LEU A 98 9.53 -4.09 0.65
C LEU A 98 10.18 -2.93 1.43
N VAL A 99 10.39 -1.78 0.77
CA VAL A 99 10.89 -0.57 1.43
C VAL A 99 9.90 -0.10 2.50
N GLU A 100 8.62 -0.01 2.16
CA GLU A 100 7.53 0.36 3.09
C GLU A 100 7.40 -0.63 4.24
N TYR A 101 7.43 -1.94 3.96
CA TYR A 101 7.44 -3.00 4.98
C TYR A 101 8.61 -2.84 5.94
N ASN A 102 9.84 -2.72 5.42
CA ASN A 102 11.03 -2.58 6.24
C ASN A 102 11.00 -1.29 7.06
N HIS A 103 10.50 -0.21 6.49
CA HIS A 103 10.29 1.05 7.18
C HIS A 103 9.32 0.88 8.37
N ALA A 104 8.15 0.28 8.12
CA ALA A 104 7.14 0.01 9.14
C ALA A 104 7.67 -0.86 10.29
N ILE A 105 8.42 -1.93 9.98
CA ILE A 105 9.08 -2.75 11.00
C ILE A 105 10.07 -1.92 11.83
N ARG A 106 10.91 -1.10 11.18
CA ARG A 106 11.91 -0.26 11.85
C ARG A 106 11.25 0.81 12.75
N THR A 107 10.09 1.33 12.38
CA THR A 107 9.36 2.33 13.17
C THR A 107 8.32 1.73 14.12
N ASN A 108 8.36 0.41 14.34
CA ASN A 108 7.44 -0.34 15.21
C ASN A 108 5.96 -0.15 14.84
N LYS A 109 5.66 0.06 13.57
CA LYS A 109 4.29 0.07 13.06
C LYS A 109 3.78 -1.36 12.94
N PRO A 110 2.55 -1.67 13.40
CA PRO A 110 1.92 -2.96 13.12
C PRO A 110 1.82 -3.21 11.62
N VAL A 111 2.22 -4.41 11.20
CA VAL A 111 2.17 -4.83 9.79
C VAL A 111 1.38 -6.13 9.62
N CYS A 112 0.57 -6.21 8.58
CA CYS A 112 -0.06 -7.43 8.09
C CYS A 112 0.34 -7.68 6.63
N ILE A 113 0.92 -8.83 6.33
CA ILE A 113 1.07 -9.30 4.95
C ILE A 113 -0.14 -10.19 4.63
N PHE A 114 -0.81 -9.93 3.52
CA PHE A 114 -1.99 -10.67 3.13
C PHE A 114 -2.01 -11.01 1.63
N HIS A 115 -2.65 -12.13 1.31
CA HIS A 115 -2.72 -12.70 -0.05
C HIS A 115 -4.13 -12.66 -0.61
N LYS A 116 -5.13 -12.61 0.29
CA LYS A 116 -6.55 -12.50 -0.03
C LYS A 116 -7.22 -11.46 0.86
N VAL A 117 -8.30 -10.85 0.38
CA VAL A 117 -8.94 -9.72 1.08
C VAL A 117 -9.45 -10.14 2.46
N GLU A 118 -9.90 -11.38 2.62
CA GLU A 118 -10.41 -11.93 3.86
C GLU A 118 -9.36 -11.88 4.99
N GLU A 119 -8.08 -12.12 4.66
CA GLU A 119 -6.97 -12.04 5.63
C GLU A 119 -6.77 -10.60 6.15
N ALA A 120 -6.93 -9.60 5.27
CA ALA A 120 -6.88 -8.20 5.67
C ALA A 120 -8.10 -7.80 6.51
N VAL A 121 -9.29 -8.33 6.19
CA VAL A 121 -10.52 -8.13 6.96
C VAL A 121 -10.36 -8.65 8.39
N ASP A 122 -9.91 -9.90 8.54
CA ASP A 122 -9.68 -10.52 9.86
C ASP A 122 -8.69 -9.71 10.70
N TYR A 123 -7.60 -9.24 10.07
CA TYR A 123 -6.61 -8.42 10.76
C TYR A 123 -7.19 -7.07 11.20
N ILE A 124 -7.92 -6.37 10.33
CA ILE A 124 -8.53 -5.07 10.63
C ILE A 124 -9.57 -5.20 11.75
N GLU A 125 -10.40 -6.24 11.73
CA GLU A 125 -11.33 -6.53 12.83
C GLU A 125 -10.60 -6.72 14.16
N ALA A 126 -9.50 -7.47 14.15
CA ALA A 126 -8.71 -7.70 15.35
C ALA A 126 -8.10 -6.39 15.90
N GLN A 127 -7.68 -5.46 15.03
CA GLN A 127 -7.19 -4.15 15.49
C GLN A 127 -8.30 -3.30 16.10
N TYR A 128 -9.49 -3.24 15.48
CA TYR A 128 -10.62 -2.50 16.06
C TYR A 128 -11.02 -3.02 17.44
N ARG A 129 -10.99 -4.34 17.65
CA ARG A 129 -11.30 -4.92 18.98
C ARG A 129 -10.28 -4.51 20.04
N ARG A 130 -9.01 -4.31 19.67
CA ARG A 130 -7.97 -3.84 20.60
C ARG A 130 -8.15 -2.38 20.98
N GLU A 131 -8.65 -1.54 20.08
CA GLU A 131 -8.93 -0.12 20.38
C GLU A 131 -10.11 0.08 21.36
N LEU A 132 -10.93 -0.95 21.59
CA LEU A 132 -12.08 -0.90 22.50
C LEU A 132 -11.77 -1.35 23.94
N ILE A 133 -10.56 -1.84 24.20
CA ILE A 133 -10.10 -2.34 25.51
C ILE A 133 -9.11 -1.32 26.08
#